data_AF-A0A428RPC8-F1
#
_entry.id   AF-A0A428RPC8-F1
#
_cell.length_a   1.000
_cell.length_b   1.000
_cell.length_c   1.000
_cell.angle_alpha   90.00
_cell.angle_beta   90.00
_cell.angle_gamma   90.00
#
_symmetry.space_group_name_H-M   'P 1'
#
loop_
_entity.id
_entity.type
_entity.pdbx_description
1 polymer ?
#
loop_
_entity_poly.entity_id
_entity_poly.type
_entity_poly.pdbx_seq_one_letter_code
_entity_poly.pdbx_strand_id
1 'polypeptide(L)'
;MWQAQKWAQLYSVRELPANRSIWLEYLYSTVIELFQCDVWRATEKSLEWTTGSDLTEEAAARFPKANPPAYCYEVLQDLFHDRCRNVSHTRLHLLVGNKIRSLNVWNLVCDLLGFDLHDGRLEQRKSLKSTPYRIATRRSIELVSDVLGHTEACRWFMKLGRLLLLTHWILPWPSTTKLISTTKESGKKDLKRRLIWVSLVYATPDLLRLYNHRSTVPMCPIGGKERQTTVRDQLCQALHATSTERFGPSGWAPESDPSDSRFHWVPEDLLRRTGPILSVESFNIGRAVEPCSKGKVYPLAERGQPPILRLVSRIRNRTLEELDQLFSDLILAAQSEAEYQEFGENSATQPASDFDLDVTHPDLDQHGFTRNLNRTASGNLMNPTSATSDTASDSDTVDSSSTRNPPTRLRRALRSR
;
A
#
# COMPACT_ATOMS: atom_id res chain seq x y z
N MET A 1 -1.79 11.31 18.95
CA MET A 1 -2.82 12.16 18.28
C MET A 1 -3.18 13.40 19.08
N TRP A 2 -3.57 13.31 20.35
CA TRP A 2 -3.81 14.50 21.19
C TRP A 2 -2.59 15.44 21.26
N GLN A 3 -1.39 14.90 21.48
CA GLN A 3 -0.15 15.72 21.47
C GLN A 3 0.08 16.41 20.13
N ALA A 4 -0.09 15.71 19.01
CA ALA A 4 0.02 16.31 17.68
C ALA A 4 -0.95 17.49 17.47
N GLN A 5 -2.16 17.43 18.03
CA GLN A 5 -3.10 18.55 18.00
C GLN A 5 -2.59 19.74 18.82
N LYS A 6 -2.06 19.50 20.03
CA LYS A 6 -1.43 20.53 20.86
C LYS A 6 -0.23 21.17 20.14
N TRP A 7 0.64 20.36 19.54
CA TRP A 7 1.83 20.81 18.81
C TRP A 7 1.49 21.68 17.60
N ALA A 8 0.37 21.40 16.92
CA ALA A 8 -0.04 22.18 15.76
C ALA A 8 -0.20 23.67 16.09
N GLN A 9 -0.76 23.98 17.27
CA GLN A 9 -0.91 25.34 17.77
C GLN A 9 0.40 25.87 18.37
N LEU A 10 1.04 25.07 19.23
CA LEU A 10 2.23 25.48 19.98
C LEU A 10 3.41 25.86 19.07
N TYR A 11 3.57 25.16 17.94
CA TYR A 11 4.69 25.33 17.03
C TYR A 11 4.29 25.99 15.69
N SER A 12 3.14 26.66 15.63
CA SER A 12 2.69 27.41 14.45
C SER A 12 2.78 26.61 13.14
N VAL A 13 2.27 25.38 13.16
CA VAL A 13 2.36 24.41 12.04
C VAL A 13 1.71 24.95 10.77
N ARG A 14 0.69 25.79 10.91
CA ARG A 14 0.02 26.39 9.76
C ARG A 14 0.88 27.49 9.13
N GLU A 15 1.64 28.23 9.92
CA GLU A 15 2.39 29.40 9.47
C GLU A 15 3.80 29.02 9.00
N LEU A 16 4.45 28.08 9.69
CA LEU A 16 5.87 27.75 9.49
C LEU A 16 6.06 26.45 8.68
N PRO A 17 6.57 26.51 7.43
CA PRO A 17 6.71 25.32 6.57
C PRO A 17 7.61 24.22 7.13
N ALA A 18 8.71 24.58 7.80
CA ALA A 18 9.64 23.62 8.41
C ALA A 18 8.94 22.81 9.53
N ASN A 19 8.24 23.49 10.43
CA ASN A 19 7.48 22.88 11.52
C ASN A 19 6.34 22.02 10.98
N ARG A 20 5.68 22.49 9.91
CA ARG A 20 4.66 21.71 9.20
C ARG A 20 5.21 20.39 8.67
N SER A 21 6.39 20.42 8.05
CA SER A 21 7.03 19.21 7.50
C SER A 21 7.28 18.16 8.58
N ILE A 22 7.85 18.57 9.72
CA ILE A 22 8.10 17.69 10.87
C ILE A 22 6.79 17.12 11.44
N TRP A 23 5.76 17.98 11.54
CA TRP A 23 4.46 17.56 12.03
C TRP A 23 3.80 16.52 11.13
N LEU A 24 3.82 16.73 9.81
CA LEU A 24 3.32 15.74 8.84
C LEU A 24 4.16 14.45 8.87
N GLU A 25 5.49 14.53 8.98
CA GLU A 25 6.38 13.37 9.16
C GLU A 25 5.99 12.52 10.37
N TYR A 26 5.69 13.16 11.51
CA TYR A 26 5.22 12.47 12.70
C TYR A 26 3.90 11.73 12.45
N LEU A 27 2.94 12.36 11.77
CA LEU A 27 1.65 11.74 11.45
C LEU A 27 1.81 10.53 10.52
N TYR A 28 2.62 10.65 9.46
CA TYR A 28 2.91 9.51 8.56
C TYR A 28 3.54 8.35 9.33
N SER A 29 4.57 8.65 10.12
CA SER A 29 5.34 7.66 10.85
C SER A 29 4.51 6.97 11.92
N THR A 30 3.63 7.71 12.60
CA THR A 30 2.69 7.14 13.58
C THR A 30 1.76 6.12 12.93
N VAL A 31 1.19 6.44 11.76
CA VAL A 31 0.29 5.51 11.06
C VAL A 31 1.04 4.28 10.59
N ILE A 32 2.22 4.44 10.01
CA ILE A 32 3.05 3.33 9.51
C ILE A 32 3.50 2.42 10.66
N GLU A 33 3.98 2.99 11.76
CA GLU A 33 4.40 2.21 12.95
C GLU A 33 3.24 1.38 13.51
N LEU A 34 2.07 2.00 13.67
CA LEU A 34 0.89 1.31 14.16
C LEU A 34 0.40 0.24 13.18
N PHE A 35 0.51 0.50 11.88
CA PHE A 35 0.14 -0.47 10.84
C PHE A 35 0.99 -1.74 10.97
N GLN A 36 2.32 -1.60 11.06
CA GLN A 36 3.24 -2.72 11.25
C GLN A 36 2.89 -3.52 12.52
N CYS A 37 2.72 -2.82 13.64
CA CYS A 37 2.35 -3.45 14.91
C CYS A 37 1.02 -4.22 14.81
N ASP A 38 -0.02 -3.63 14.21
CA ASP A 38 -1.33 -4.24 14.12
C ASP A 38 -1.35 -5.44 13.16
N VAL A 39 -0.63 -5.37 12.04
CA VAL A 39 -0.50 -6.48 11.09
C VAL A 39 0.23 -7.66 11.74
N TRP A 40 1.31 -7.40 12.48
CA TRP A 40 2.03 -8.45 13.19
C TRP A 40 1.20 -9.07 14.32
N ARG A 41 0.53 -8.26 15.14
CA ARG A 41 -0.42 -8.77 16.15
C ARG A 41 -1.55 -9.60 15.55
N ALA A 42 -2.03 -9.25 14.35
CA ALA A 42 -3.03 -10.04 13.65
C ALA A 42 -2.46 -11.36 13.11
N THR A 43 -1.18 -11.36 12.73
CA THR A 43 -0.43 -12.55 12.29
C THR A 43 -0.21 -13.51 13.45
N GLU A 44 0.29 -13.04 14.60
CA GLU A 44 0.52 -13.88 15.79
C GLU A 44 -0.73 -14.56 16.33
N LYS A 45 -1.92 -13.96 16.18
CA LYS A 45 -3.20 -14.61 16.54
C LYS A 45 -3.45 -15.93 15.80
N SER A 46 -2.70 -16.23 14.75
CA SER A 46 -2.75 -17.53 14.09
C SER A 46 -2.19 -18.68 14.95
N LEU A 47 -1.32 -18.38 15.93
CA LEU A 47 -0.82 -19.36 16.90
C LEU A 47 -1.92 -19.96 17.77
N GLU A 48 -3.00 -19.21 18.01
CA GLU A 48 -4.15 -19.64 18.80
C GLU A 48 -5.15 -20.50 17.96
N TRP A 49 -4.89 -20.72 16.67
CA TRP A 49 -5.80 -21.50 15.84
C TRP A 49 -5.74 -22.99 16.17
N THR A 50 -6.90 -23.59 16.43
CA THR A 50 -7.05 -25.04 16.68
C THR A 50 -6.57 -25.92 15.53
N THR A 51 -6.45 -25.37 14.32
CA THR A 51 -6.01 -26.10 13.11
C THR A 51 -4.51 -25.98 12.87
N GLY A 52 -3.80 -25.35 13.80
CA GLY A 52 -2.39 -24.98 13.73
C GLY A 52 -2.18 -23.63 13.07
N SER A 53 -1.01 -23.05 13.31
CA SER A 53 -0.53 -21.84 12.67
C SER A 53 0.36 -22.16 11.48
N ASP A 54 0.40 -21.27 10.49
CA ASP A 54 1.51 -21.25 9.53
C ASP A 54 2.63 -20.31 9.97
N LEU A 55 2.48 -19.49 11.01
CA LEU A 55 3.60 -18.79 11.67
C LEU A 55 4.34 -19.75 12.61
N THR A 56 5.67 -19.73 12.60
CA THR A 56 6.47 -20.54 13.53
C THR A 56 6.56 -19.91 14.92
N GLU A 57 6.72 -20.73 15.96
CA GLU A 57 6.91 -20.24 17.33
C GLU A 57 8.24 -19.49 17.46
N GLU A 58 9.29 -19.94 16.76
CA GLU A 58 10.58 -19.26 16.73
C GLU A 58 10.47 -17.86 16.11
N ALA A 59 9.65 -17.68 15.07
CA ALA A 59 9.41 -16.37 14.47
C ALA A 59 8.69 -15.42 15.44
N ALA A 60 7.68 -15.92 16.16
CA ALA A 60 6.97 -15.13 17.16
C ALA A 60 7.84 -14.76 18.36
N ALA A 61 8.76 -15.65 18.77
CA ALA A 61 9.75 -15.33 19.80
C ALA A 61 10.79 -14.30 19.32
N ARG A 62 11.21 -14.39 18.05
CA ARG A 62 12.19 -13.47 17.45
C ARG A 62 11.66 -12.06 17.26
N PHE A 63 10.38 -11.91 16.92
CA PHE A 63 9.74 -10.62 16.65
C PHE A 63 8.58 -10.40 17.62
N PRO A 64 8.79 -9.73 18.77
CA PRO A 64 7.70 -9.47 19.70
C PRO A 64 6.69 -8.47 19.11
N LYS A 65 5.46 -8.45 19.62
CA LYS A 65 4.37 -7.53 19.23
C LYS A 65 4.75 -6.04 19.15
N ALA A 66 5.74 -5.61 19.94
CA ALA A 66 6.23 -4.24 20.00
C ALA A 66 7.37 -3.96 18.99
N ASN A 67 7.90 -4.99 18.34
CA ASN A 67 9.00 -4.89 17.37
C ASN A 67 8.72 -5.84 16.19
N PRO A 68 7.78 -5.47 15.30
CA PRO A 68 7.40 -6.30 14.16
C PRO A 68 8.56 -6.47 13.18
N PRO A 69 8.57 -7.56 12.38
CA PRO A 69 9.58 -7.76 11.34
C PRO A 69 9.44 -6.75 10.20
N ALA A 70 10.49 -6.61 9.39
CA ALA A 70 10.38 -5.91 8.12
C ALA A 70 9.46 -6.67 7.16
N TYR A 71 8.58 -5.93 6.47
CA TYR A 71 7.57 -6.50 5.57
C TYR A 71 8.11 -6.65 4.14
N CYS A 72 9.13 -7.49 4.01
CA CYS A 72 9.78 -7.81 2.75
C CYS A 72 9.90 -9.33 2.58
N TYR A 73 10.17 -9.79 1.36
CA TYR A 73 10.26 -11.22 1.08
C TYR A 73 11.43 -11.87 1.82
N GLU A 74 12.59 -11.22 1.86
CA GLU A 74 13.81 -11.74 2.50
C GLU A 74 13.61 -12.06 3.97
N VAL A 75 12.87 -11.23 4.71
CA VAL A 75 12.60 -11.44 6.13
C VAL A 75 11.43 -12.40 6.34
N LEU A 76 10.33 -12.22 5.61
CA LEU A 76 9.10 -12.98 5.88
C LEU A 76 9.13 -14.41 5.37
N GLN A 77 9.96 -14.74 4.36
CA GLN A 77 9.94 -16.07 3.74
C GLN A 77 10.31 -17.23 4.68
N ASP A 78 11.03 -16.95 5.78
CA ASP A 78 11.48 -18.00 6.71
C ASP A 78 10.66 -18.04 8.00
N LEU A 79 9.67 -17.15 8.15
CA LEU A 79 8.86 -17.07 9.38
C LEU A 79 7.70 -18.06 9.41
N PHE A 80 7.47 -18.78 8.31
CA PHE A 80 6.26 -19.58 8.13
C PHE A 80 6.55 -21.07 7.90
N HIS A 81 5.56 -21.93 8.16
CA HIS A 81 5.59 -23.38 8.06
C HIS A 81 4.61 -23.89 6.99
N ASP A 82 5.06 -24.83 6.14
CA ASP A 82 4.21 -25.54 5.19
C ASP A 82 3.60 -26.75 5.89
N ARG A 83 2.40 -26.57 6.45
CA ARG A 83 1.70 -27.66 7.13
C ARG A 83 1.29 -28.81 6.22
N CYS A 84 1.15 -28.59 4.91
CA CYS A 84 0.76 -29.66 3.99
C CYS A 84 1.95 -30.57 3.67
N ARG A 85 3.16 -30.01 3.68
CA ARG A 85 4.40 -30.75 3.38
C ARG A 85 5.22 -31.08 4.62
N ASN A 86 4.78 -30.61 5.78
CA ASN A 86 5.50 -30.68 7.04
C ASN A 86 6.91 -30.08 6.96
N VAL A 87 7.04 -28.93 6.29
CA VAL A 87 8.32 -28.22 6.09
C VAL A 87 8.33 -26.94 6.92
N SER A 88 9.18 -26.84 7.92
CA SER A 88 9.46 -25.59 8.64
C SER A 88 10.26 -24.62 7.74
N HIS A 89 10.11 -23.31 7.95
CA HIS A 89 10.80 -22.26 7.18
C HIS A 89 10.51 -22.34 5.67
N THR A 90 9.24 -22.16 5.33
CA THR A 90 8.74 -22.12 3.95
C THR A 90 8.22 -20.74 3.59
N ARG A 91 8.10 -20.51 2.27
CA ARG A 91 7.47 -19.32 1.71
C ARG A 91 6.05 -19.11 2.25
N LEU A 92 5.81 -17.88 2.68
CA LEU A 92 4.47 -17.37 2.99
C LEU A 92 3.46 -17.62 1.86
N HIS A 93 2.18 -17.73 2.20
CA HIS A 93 1.13 -17.94 1.22
C HIS A 93 0.78 -16.64 0.47
N LEU A 94 1.44 -16.45 -0.67
CA LEU A 94 1.19 -15.33 -1.58
C LEU A 94 -0.02 -15.60 -2.47
N LEU A 95 -0.96 -14.65 -2.48
CA LEU A 95 -2.09 -14.66 -3.40
C LEU A 95 -1.60 -14.39 -4.83
N VAL A 96 -1.99 -15.25 -5.77
CA VAL A 96 -1.59 -15.15 -7.19
C VAL A 96 -2.73 -15.48 -8.15
N GLY A 97 -2.59 -15.01 -9.39
CA GLY A 97 -3.48 -15.35 -10.49
C GLY A 97 -4.83 -14.63 -10.47
N ASN A 98 -5.83 -15.21 -11.14
CA ASN A 98 -7.17 -14.63 -11.31
C ASN A 98 -7.96 -14.45 -9.99
N LYS A 99 -7.40 -14.89 -8.86
CA LYS A 99 -7.96 -14.68 -7.52
C LYS A 99 -7.73 -13.27 -7.00
N ILE A 100 -6.77 -12.54 -7.57
CA ILE A 100 -6.57 -11.12 -7.35
C ILE A 100 -7.64 -10.39 -8.20
N ARG A 101 -8.78 -10.09 -7.59
CA ARG A 101 -9.95 -9.51 -8.31
C ARG A 101 -9.71 -8.06 -8.79
N SER A 102 -8.71 -7.36 -8.26
CA SER A 102 -8.35 -5.99 -8.63
C SER A 102 -6.84 -5.91 -8.85
N LEU A 103 -6.43 -5.53 -10.05
CA LEU A 103 -5.02 -5.28 -10.39
C LEU A 103 -4.52 -3.92 -9.88
N ASN A 104 -5.44 -3.03 -9.46
CA ASN A 104 -5.06 -1.72 -8.97
C ASN A 104 -4.54 -1.79 -7.53
N VAL A 105 -3.23 -1.57 -7.37
CA VAL A 105 -2.54 -1.51 -6.07
C VAL A 105 -3.05 -0.36 -5.20
N TRP A 106 -3.54 0.73 -5.79
CA TRP A 106 -4.15 1.81 -5.02
C TRP A 106 -5.41 1.37 -4.27
N ASN A 107 -6.23 0.50 -4.88
CA ASN A 107 -7.39 -0.06 -4.19
C ASN A 107 -6.98 -0.88 -2.96
N LEU A 108 -5.85 -1.60 -3.04
CA LEU A 108 -5.29 -2.32 -1.89
C LEU A 108 -4.86 -1.33 -0.79
N VAL A 109 -4.24 -0.20 -1.14
CA VAL A 109 -3.90 0.86 -0.17
C VAL A 109 -5.17 1.41 0.50
N CYS A 110 -6.20 1.74 -0.28
CA CYS A 110 -7.49 2.21 0.23
C CYS A 110 -8.16 1.18 1.15
N ASP A 111 -8.15 -0.11 0.77
CA ASP A 111 -8.69 -1.22 1.58
C ASP A 111 -7.95 -1.34 2.93
N LEU A 112 -6.63 -1.18 2.93
CA LEU A 112 -5.81 -1.26 4.13
C LEU A 112 -6.05 -0.05 5.04
N LEU A 113 -5.84 1.17 4.52
CA LEU A 113 -5.97 2.41 5.27
C LEU A 113 -7.43 2.73 5.68
N GLY A 114 -8.41 2.16 4.98
CA GLY A 114 -9.82 2.25 5.31
C GLY A 114 -10.52 3.51 4.79
N PHE A 115 -10.01 4.08 3.71
CA PHE A 115 -10.54 5.29 3.08
C PHE A 115 -10.57 5.12 1.57
N ASP A 116 -11.61 5.67 0.95
CA ASP A 116 -11.66 5.91 -0.48
C ASP A 116 -11.31 7.36 -0.79
N LEU A 117 -10.68 7.57 -1.95
CA LEU A 117 -10.41 8.89 -2.50
C LEU A 117 -11.15 9.00 -3.84
N HIS A 118 -12.22 9.80 -3.85
CA HIS A 118 -13.06 10.03 -5.02
C HIS A 118 -13.19 11.53 -5.25
N ASP A 119 -12.85 12.01 -6.45
CA ASP A 119 -12.99 13.42 -6.85
C ASP A 119 -12.42 14.41 -5.82
N GLY A 120 -11.27 14.10 -5.24
CA GLY A 120 -10.63 14.93 -4.22
C GLY A 120 -11.33 14.93 -2.86
N ARG A 121 -12.19 13.93 -2.58
CA ARG A 121 -12.86 13.73 -1.30
C ARG A 121 -12.45 12.41 -0.67
N LEU A 122 -12.14 12.48 0.63
CA LEU A 122 -11.81 11.31 1.44
C LEU A 122 -13.08 10.79 2.10
N GLU A 123 -13.45 9.55 1.80
CA GLU A 123 -14.61 8.90 2.39
C GLU A 123 -14.16 7.71 3.24
N GLN A 124 -14.53 7.73 4.51
CA GLN A 124 -14.23 6.60 5.40
C GLN A 124 -15.06 5.38 5.00
N ARG A 125 -14.41 4.24 4.80
CA ARG A 125 -15.09 3.00 4.49
C ARG A 125 -15.88 2.48 5.69
N LYS A 126 -17.16 2.22 5.45
CA LYS A 126 -18.08 1.64 6.45
C LYS A 126 -17.69 0.19 6.75
N SER A 127 -18.06 -0.31 7.92
CA SER A 127 -17.94 -1.72 8.35
C SER A 127 -16.53 -2.29 8.56
N LEU A 128 -15.48 -1.51 8.36
CA LEU A 128 -14.12 -1.94 8.67
C LEU A 128 -13.85 -1.95 10.18
N LYS A 129 -13.11 -2.97 10.64
CA LYS A 129 -12.67 -3.04 12.04
C LYS A 129 -11.83 -1.82 12.41
N SER A 130 -12.17 -1.21 13.54
CA SER A 130 -11.41 -0.13 14.16
C SER A 130 -10.12 -0.67 14.78
N THR A 131 -9.01 -0.60 14.04
CA THR A 131 -7.66 -0.91 14.51
C THR A 131 -6.92 0.37 14.88
N PRO A 132 -5.96 0.32 15.83
CA PRO A 132 -5.14 1.48 16.20
C PRO A 132 -4.62 2.29 15.01
N TYR A 133 -4.05 1.65 13.97
CA TYR A 133 -3.54 2.40 12.81
C TYR A 133 -4.65 3.07 11.96
N ARG A 134 -5.85 2.48 11.89
CA ARG A 134 -7.00 3.08 11.17
C ARG A 134 -7.60 4.24 11.95
N ILE A 135 -7.63 4.13 13.28
CA ILE A 135 -7.97 5.25 14.16
C ILE A 135 -6.96 6.37 13.96
N ALA A 136 -5.67 6.06 13.95
CA ALA A 136 -4.62 7.02 13.68
C ALA A 136 -4.80 7.67 12.30
N THR A 137 -5.00 6.88 11.24
CA THR A 137 -5.24 7.39 9.89
C THR A 137 -6.41 8.38 9.84
N ARG A 138 -7.57 8.00 10.39
CA ARG A 138 -8.74 8.88 10.45
C ARG A 138 -8.45 10.16 11.23
N ARG A 139 -7.87 10.05 12.43
CA ARG A 139 -7.56 11.22 13.26
C ARG A 139 -6.52 12.12 12.62
N SER A 140 -5.55 11.59 11.90
CA SER A 140 -4.59 12.38 11.13
C SER A 140 -5.27 13.13 9.99
N ILE A 141 -6.19 12.50 9.25
CA ILE A 141 -6.96 13.17 8.17
C ILE A 141 -7.78 14.32 8.75
N GLU A 142 -8.53 14.07 9.83
CA GLU A 142 -9.32 15.10 10.53
C GLU A 142 -8.42 16.27 10.96
N LEU A 143 -7.31 15.96 11.63
CA LEU A 143 -6.40 16.96 12.16
C LEU A 143 -5.69 17.77 11.06
N VAL A 144 -5.24 17.13 9.98
CA VAL A 144 -4.65 17.83 8.82
C VAL A 144 -5.69 18.71 8.15
N SER A 145 -6.93 18.22 8.02
CA SER A 145 -8.03 19.00 7.44
C SER A 145 -8.34 20.24 8.28
N ASP A 146 -8.36 20.11 9.61
CA ASP A 146 -8.65 21.20 10.53
C ASP A 146 -7.54 22.27 10.53
N VAL A 147 -6.27 21.85 10.45
CA VAL A 147 -5.12 22.77 10.54
C VAL A 147 -4.72 23.36 9.19
N LEU A 148 -4.73 22.56 8.12
CA LEU A 148 -4.17 22.91 6.80
C LEU A 148 -5.22 22.91 5.67
N GLY A 149 -6.44 22.48 5.96
CA GLY A 149 -7.53 22.40 4.98
C GLY A 149 -7.65 21.04 4.29
N HIS A 150 -8.85 20.78 3.79
CA HIS A 150 -9.23 19.49 3.18
C HIS A 150 -8.34 19.05 2.01
N THR A 151 -7.91 19.99 1.18
CA THR A 151 -7.02 19.69 0.04
C THR A 151 -5.69 19.12 0.52
N GLU A 152 -5.13 19.65 1.60
CA GLU A 152 -3.88 19.14 2.16
C GLU A 152 -4.08 17.78 2.83
N ALA A 153 -5.24 17.54 3.45
CA ALA A 153 -5.58 16.21 3.98
C ALA A 153 -5.63 15.14 2.88
N CYS A 154 -6.16 15.49 1.71
CA CYS A 154 -6.15 14.60 0.53
C CYS A 154 -4.73 14.33 0.02
N ARG A 155 -3.89 15.37 -0.09
CA ARG A 155 -2.47 15.21 -0.47
C ARG A 155 -1.71 14.35 0.53
N TRP A 156 -1.93 14.60 1.83
CA TRP A 156 -1.35 13.82 2.91
C TRP A 156 -1.74 12.34 2.79
N PHE A 157 -3.02 12.03 2.60
CA PHE A 157 -3.46 10.64 2.42
C PHE A 157 -2.80 9.97 1.19
N MET A 158 -2.68 10.69 0.07
CA MET A 158 -1.99 10.18 -1.11
C MET A 158 -0.51 9.87 -0.82
N LYS A 159 0.19 10.79 -0.14
CA LYS A 159 1.59 10.61 0.27
C LYS A 159 1.74 9.43 1.24
N LEU A 160 0.84 9.28 2.22
CA LEU A 160 0.82 8.14 3.14
C LEU A 160 0.70 6.82 2.37
N GLY A 161 -0.20 6.74 1.40
CA GLY A 161 -0.36 5.56 0.55
C GLY A 161 0.92 5.22 -0.22
N ARG A 162 1.58 6.23 -0.80
CA ARG A 162 2.89 6.05 -1.47
C ARG A 162 3.96 5.56 -0.51
N LEU A 163 4.07 6.16 0.66
CA LEU A 163 5.02 5.75 1.70
C LEU A 163 4.78 4.31 2.13
N LEU A 164 3.53 3.88 2.28
CA LEU A 164 3.19 2.49 2.60
C LEU A 164 3.77 1.51 1.56
N LEU A 165 3.59 1.79 0.27
CA LEU A 165 4.11 0.97 -0.83
C LEU A 165 5.64 0.96 -0.90
N LEU A 166 6.28 2.09 -0.62
CA LEU A 166 7.74 2.20 -0.64
C LEU A 166 8.38 1.47 0.54
N THR A 167 7.73 1.48 1.71
CA THR A 167 8.28 0.94 2.97
C THR A 167 7.86 -0.50 3.27
N HIS A 168 6.92 -1.07 2.51
CA HIS A 168 6.43 -2.45 2.67
C HIS A 168 6.24 -3.10 1.30
N TRP A 169 6.96 -4.18 1.02
CA TRP A 169 6.87 -4.89 -0.26
C TRP A 169 6.05 -6.18 -0.17
N ILE A 170 5.75 -6.62 1.04
CA ILE A 170 4.77 -7.66 1.32
C ILE A 170 3.67 -7.04 2.17
N LEU A 171 2.44 -7.08 1.67
CA LEU A 171 1.28 -6.54 2.38
C LEU A 171 0.29 -7.65 2.73
N PRO A 172 -0.46 -7.50 3.83
CA PRO A 172 -1.56 -8.38 4.15
C PRO A 172 -2.67 -8.26 3.10
N TRP A 173 -3.30 -9.37 2.72
CA TRP A 173 -4.51 -9.29 1.90
C TRP A 173 -5.70 -8.88 2.77
N PRO A 174 -6.30 -7.69 2.57
CA PRO A 174 -7.33 -7.19 3.44
C PRO A 174 -8.60 -8.03 3.34
N SER A 175 -9.43 -7.94 4.39
CA SER A 175 -10.78 -8.46 4.40
C SER A 175 -11.72 -7.37 4.92
N THR A 176 -13.01 -7.47 4.61
CA THR A 176 -14.02 -6.53 5.12
C THR A 176 -14.15 -6.58 6.64
N THR A 177 -13.78 -7.70 7.28
CA THR A 177 -14.00 -7.96 8.71
C THR A 177 -12.71 -8.16 9.51
N LYS A 178 -11.62 -8.54 8.85
CA LYS A 178 -10.33 -8.88 9.46
C LYS A 178 -9.21 -8.10 8.78
N LEU A 179 -8.15 -7.84 9.55
CA LEU A 179 -6.96 -7.16 9.02
C LEU A 179 -6.23 -8.02 7.97
N ILE A 180 -6.08 -9.32 8.25
CA ILE A 180 -5.56 -10.31 7.30
C ILE A 180 -6.67 -11.30 6.95
N SER A 181 -6.88 -11.49 5.65
CA SER A 181 -7.68 -12.57 5.10
C SER A 181 -7.00 -13.92 5.27
N THR A 182 -7.81 -14.98 5.33
CA THR A 182 -7.31 -16.36 5.47
C THR A 182 -7.87 -17.25 4.38
N THR A 183 -7.12 -18.29 3.99
CA THR A 183 -7.65 -19.31 3.08
C THR A 183 -8.83 -20.04 3.71
N LYS A 184 -9.69 -20.64 2.86
CA LYS A 184 -10.74 -21.53 3.33
C LYS A 184 -10.12 -22.82 3.86
N GLU A 185 -10.70 -23.31 4.94
CA GLU A 185 -10.33 -24.57 5.58
C GLU A 185 -11.26 -25.69 5.10
N SER A 186 -10.75 -26.91 4.94
CA SER A 186 -11.57 -28.07 4.58
C SER A 186 -10.96 -29.37 5.10
N GLY A 187 -11.58 -29.97 6.11
CA GLY A 187 -11.17 -31.27 6.63
C GLY A 187 -11.28 -32.40 5.58
N LYS A 188 -12.25 -32.33 4.67
CA LYS A 188 -12.41 -33.34 3.58
C LYS A 188 -11.28 -33.34 2.56
N LYS A 189 -10.59 -32.20 2.39
CA LYS A 189 -9.50 -32.02 1.43
C LYS A 189 -8.14 -31.85 2.13
N ASP A 190 -8.10 -32.06 3.44
CA ASP A 190 -6.95 -31.79 4.30
C ASP A 190 -6.33 -30.39 4.08
N LEU A 191 -7.20 -29.40 3.82
CA LEU A 191 -6.78 -28.01 3.60
C LEU A 191 -6.84 -27.25 4.91
N LYS A 192 -5.67 -26.87 5.42
CA LYS A 192 -5.55 -26.04 6.62
C LYS A 192 -5.64 -24.55 6.29
N ARG A 193 -6.13 -23.76 7.24
CA ARG A 193 -6.28 -22.31 7.13
C ARG A 193 -4.91 -21.62 7.13
N ARG A 194 -4.64 -20.75 6.17
CA ARG A 194 -3.37 -20.00 6.04
C ARG A 194 -3.62 -18.50 5.96
N LEU A 195 -2.67 -17.69 6.43
CA LEU A 195 -2.70 -16.23 6.28
C LEU A 195 -2.44 -15.86 4.81
N ILE A 196 -3.18 -14.91 4.26
CA ILE A 196 -3.03 -14.50 2.85
C ILE A 196 -2.25 -13.19 2.77
N TRP A 197 -1.21 -13.20 1.94
CA TRP A 197 -0.32 -12.07 1.69
C TRP A 197 -0.27 -11.74 0.20
N VAL A 198 0.16 -10.54 -0.13
CA VAL A 198 0.48 -10.13 -1.50
C VAL A 198 1.88 -9.55 -1.53
N SER A 199 2.62 -9.87 -2.59
CA SER A 199 3.87 -9.18 -2.87
C SER A 199 3.58 -8.03 -3.82
N LEU A 200 4.22 -6.89 -3.56
CA LEU A 200 4.29 -5.75 -4.44
C LEU A 200 5.58 -5.85 -5.23
N VAL A 201 5.46 -5.74 -6.54
CA VAL A 201 6.57 -5.67 -7.49
C VAL A 201 6.39 -4.44 -8.35
N TYR A 202 7.49 -3.88 -8.84
CA TYR A 202 7.46 -2.78 -9.79
C TYR A 202 7.86 -3.33 -11.14
N ALA A 203 7.03 -3.06 -12.13
CA ALA A 203 7.28 -3.46 -13.49
C ALA A 203 7.29 -2.20 -14.36
N THR A 204 8.30 -2.10 -15.23
CA THR A 204 8.33 -1.03 -16.23
C THR A 204 7.09 -1.11 -17.13
N PRO A 205 6.56 0.04 -17.59
CA PRO A 205 5.36 0.10 -18.43
C PRO A 205 5.38 -0.81 -19.66
N ASP A 206 6.56 -1.06 -20.24
CA ASP A 206 6.73 -1.93 -21.41
C ASP A 206 6.51 -3.41 -21.09
N LEU A 207 6.89 -3.86 -19.88
CA LEU A 207 6.55 -5.20 -19.39
C LEU A 207 5.05 -5.32 -19.11
N LEU A 208 4.40 -4.25 -18.63
CA LEU A 208 2.95 -4.25 -18.39
C LEU A 208 2.14 -4.36 -19.68
N ARG A 209 2.61 -3.76 -20.77
CA ARG A 209 2.02 -3.96 -22.11
C ARG A 209 2.13 -5.42 -22.58
N LEU A 210 3.24 -6.10 -22.27
CA LEU A 210 3.42 -7.52 -22.55
C LEU A 210 2.48 -8.42 -21.71
N TYR A 211 2.23 -8.06 -20.45
CA TYR A 211 1.28 -8.78 -19.59
C TYR A 211 -0.20 -8.52 -19.94
N ASN A 212 -0.52 -7.32 -20.44
CA ASN A 212 -1.90 -6.90 -20.69
C ASN A 212 -2.40 -7.20 -22.11
N HIS A 213 -1.53 -7.28 -23.13
CA HIS A 213 -2.01 -7.34 -24.51
C HIS A 213 -2.26 -8.73 -25.10
N ARG A 214 -1.84 -9.84 -24.48
CA ARG A 214 -2.03 -11.14 -25.13
C ARG A 214 -2.24 -12.29 -24.14
N SER A 215 -3.30 -13.04 -24.41
CA SER A 215 -3.48 -14.47 -24.06
C SER A 215 -2.36 -15.38 -24.62
N THR A 216 -1.26 -14.82 -25.12
CA THR A 216 -0.05 -15.50 -25.54
C THR A 216 1.12 -14.96 -24.70
N VAL A 217 1.34 -15.72 -23.64
CA VAL A 217 2.52 -15.84 -22.76
C VAL A 217 3.80 -15.21 -23.33
N PRO A 218 4.51 -14.34 -22.57
CA PRO A 218 5.93 -14.12 -22.79
C PRO A 218 6.69 -15.43 -22.50
N MET A 219 7.03 -16.17 -23.56
CA MET A 219 7.92 -17.31 -23.49
C MET A 219 9.36 -16.82 -23.47
N CYS A 220 9.86 -16.45 -22.30
CA CYS A 220 11.30 -16.44 -22.10
C CYS A 220 11.65 -17.17 -20.80
N PRO A 221 12.65 -18.06 -20.81
CA PRO A 221 13.29 -18.45 -19.56
C PRO A 221 13.81 -17.15 -18.93
N ILE A 222 13.65 -16.98 -17.62
CA ILE A 222 14.33 -15.90 -16.89
C ILE A 222 15.83 -16.23 -16.94
N GLY A 223 16.46 -16.02 -18.09
CA GLY A 223 17.90 -16.01 -18.27
C GLY A 223 18.41 -14.73 -17.63
N GLY A 224 19.44 -14.83 -16.81
CA GLY A 224 19.95 -13.77 -15.93
C GLY A 224 20.48 -12.48 -16.58
N LYS A 225 20.04 -12.13 -17.80
CA LYS A 225 20.42 -10.91 -18.52
C LYS A 225 19.26 -10.08 -19.05
N GLU A 226 18.02 -10.57 -19.10
CA GLU A 226 16.84 -9.70 -19.24
C GLU A 226 16.45 -9.18 -17.87
N ARG A 227 17.27 -8.26 -17.35
CA ARG A 227 17.06 -7.56 -16.08
C ARG A 227 15.73 -6.81 -16.17
N GLN A 228 14.67 -7.43 -15.65
CA GLN A 228 13.56 -6.69 -15.09
C GLN A 228 14.17 -5.65 -14.16
N THR A 229 14.07 -4.35 -14.47
CA THR A 229 14.39 -3.30 -13.50
C THR A 229 13.37 -3.44 -12.38
N THR A 230 13.74 -4.19 -11.36
CA THR A 230 12.92 -4.48 -10.18
C THR A 230 12.65 -3.20 -9.39
N VAL A 231 11.68 -3.18 -8.44
CA VAL A 231 11.60 -2.07 -7.45
C VAL A 231 12.98 -1.90 -6.87
N ARG A 232 13.63 -3.00 -6.49
CA ARG A 232 15.00 -2.99 -5.99
C ARG A 232 15.91 -2.26 -6.96
N ASP A 233 16.01 -2.59 -8.24
CA ASP A 233 17.00 -1.93 -9.12
C ASP A 233 16.74 -0.43 -9.32
N GLN A 234 15.48 0.00 -9.48
CA GLN A 234 15.15 1.42 -9.68
C GLN A 234 15.16 2.22 -8.37
N LEU A 235 14.65 1.63 -7.30
CA LEU A 235 14.71 2.19 -5.96
C LEU A 235 16.17 2.20 -5.52
N CYS A 236 16.97 1.16 -5.73
CA CYS A 236 18.42 1.17 -5.51
C CYS A 236 19.13 2.16 -6.41
N GLN A 237 18.72 2.42 -7.65
CA GLN A 237 19.31 3.50 -8.46
C GLN A 237 18.98 4.89 -7.89
N ALA A 238 17.71 5.12 -7.51
CA ALA A 238 17.25 6.35 -6.86
C ALA A 238 17.89 6.54 -5.47
N LEU A 239 17.98 5.46 -4.70
CA LEU A 239 18.62 5.36 -3.39
C LEU A 239 20.14 5.43 -3.55
N HIS A 240 20.74 4.93 -4.64
CA HIS A 240 22.18 5.00 -4.90
C HIS A 240 22.60 6.44 -5.13
N ALA A 241 21.92 7.16 -6.04
CA ALA A 241 22.17 8.58 -6.27
C ALA A 241 22.06 9.40 -4.97
N THR A 242 21.10 9.05 -4.11
CA THR A 242 20.94 9.66 -2.79
C THR A 242 21.97 9.20 -1.76
N SER A 243 22.40 7.95 -1.85
CA SER A 243 23.39 7.37 -0.97
C SER A 243 24.78 7.91 -1.29
N THR A 244 25.08 8.25 -2.54
CA THR A 244 26.35 8.90 -2.88
C THR A 244 26.45 10.29 -2.27
N GLU A 245 25.32 11.02 -2.19
CA GLU A 245 25.21 12.33 -1.55
C GLU A 245 25.29 12.25 -0.01
N ARG A 246 24.67 11.23 0.62
CA ARG A 246 24.67 11.06 2.09
C ARG A 246 25.79 10.18 2.66
N PHE A 247 26.38 9.28 1.88
CA PHE A 247 27.31 8.22 2.31
C PHE A 247 28.65 8.27 1.56
N GLY A 248 28.85 9.22 0.66
CA GLY A 248 30.06 9.31 -0.17
C GLY A 248 30.14 8.22 -1.25
N PRO A 249 31.29 8.08 -1.93
CA PRO A 249 31.44 7.22 -3.11
C PRO A 249 31.21 5.72 -2.83
N SER A 250 31.19 5.28 -1.57
CA SER A 250 30.89 3.90 -1.17
C SER A 250 29.41 3.51 -1.29
N GLY A 251 28.48 4.49 -1.28
CA GLY A 251 27.05 4.27 -1.54
C GLY A 251 26.31 3.27 -0.62
N TRP A 252 25.05 3.02 -0.95
CA TRP A 252 24.22 1.92 -0.43
C TRP A 252 24.69 0.61 -1.06
N ALA A 253 25.11 -0.38 -0.27
CA ALA A 253 25.42 -1.71 -0.78
C ALA A 253 24.33 -2.71 -0.37
N PRO A 254 24.00 -3.73 -1.19
CA PRO A 254 23.12 -4.85 -0.81
C PRO A 254 23.44 -5.50 0.54
N GLU A 255 24.72 -5.44 0.94
CA GLU A 255 25.27 -5.98 2.19
C GLU A 255 25.34 -4.94 3.33
N SER A 256 24.87 -3.71 3.10
CA SER A 256 24.81 -2.68 4.15
C SER A 256 23.80 -3.05 5.22
N ASP A 257 24.16 -2.79 6.49
CA ASP A 257 23.26 -3.03 7.61
C ASP A 257 22.05 -2.08 7.53
N PRO A 258 20.83 -2.61 7.33
CA PRO A 258 19.62 -1.78 7.23
C PRO A 258 19.26 -1.11 8.57
N SER A 259 19.90 -1.47 9.68
CA SER A 259 19.75 -0.79 10.98
C SER A 259 20.60 0.48 11.12
N ASP A 260 21.49 0.75 10.15
CA ASP A 260 22.27 1.98 10.15
C ASP A 260 21.36 3.20 9.94
N SER A 261 21.45 4.16 10.86
CA SER A 261 20.62 5.35 10.91
C SER A 261 20.75 6.23 9.67
N ARG A 262 21.82 6.08 8.89
CA ARG A 262 21.99 6.77 7.61
C ARG A 262 20.96 6.31 6.56
N PHE A 263 20.41 5.10 6.69
CA PHE A 263 19.34 4.57 5.83
C PHE A 263 17.94 4.99 6.31
N HIS A 264 17.83 5.87 7.29
CA HIS A 264 16.55 6.37 7.78
C HIS A 264 16.13 7.66 7.04
N TRP A 265 14.93 7.64 6.48
CA TRP A 265 14.45 8.66 5.56
C TRP A 265 13.45 9.62 6.20
N VAL A 266 13.57 10.89 5.84
CA VAL A 266 12.47 11.85 5.97
C VAL A 266 11.47 11.55 4.84
N PRO A 267 10.15 11.48 5.10
CA PRO A 267 9.16 11.12 4.10
C PRO A 267 9.18 12.00 2.86
N GLU A 268 9.29 13.32 3.02
CA GLU A 268 9.32 14.27 1.89
C GLU A 268 10.56 14.07 1.02
N ASP A 269 11.74 13.82 1.62
CA ASP A 269 12.96 13.52 0.87
C ASP A 269 12.80 12.24 0.05
N LEU A 270 12.26 11.18 0.67
CA LEU A 270 12.04 9.90 0.01
C LEU A 270 11.06 10.06 -1.17
N LEU A 271 9.93 10.74 -0.95
CA LEU A 271 8.91 10.97 -1.97
C LEU A 271 9.41 11.87 -3.09
N ARG A 272 10.13 12.96 -2.78
CA ARG A 272 10.70 13.88 -3.77
C ARG A 272 11.69 13.15 -4.68
N ARG A 273 12.54 12.29 -4.12
CA ARG A 273 13.59 11.59 -4.86
C ARG A 273 13.08 10.38 -5.64
N THR A 274 12.04 9.71 -5.16
CA THR A 274 11.44 8.57 -5.86
C THR A 274 10.33 8.97 -6.84
N GLY A 275 9.68 10.11 -6.63
CA GLY A 275 8.53 10.56 -7.42
C GLY A 275 8.74 10.60 -8.94
N PRO A 276 9.89 11.11 -9.46
CA PRO A 276 10.15 11.13 -10.90
C PRO A 276 10.39 9.75 -11.53
N ILE A 277 10.70 8.73 -10.71
CA ILE A 277 11.21 7.43 -11.14
C ILE A 277 10.13 6.35 -10.95
N LEU A 278 9.40 6.42 -9.84
CA LEU A 278 8.45 5.40 -9.41
C LEU A 278 7.02 5.95 -9.42
N SER A 279 6.31 5.69 -10.51
CA SER A 279 4.86 5.91 -10.55
C SER A 279 4.13 4.85 -9.73
N VAL A 280 3.12 5.27 -8.96
CA VAL A 280 2.24 4.38 -8.19
C VAL A 280 1.54 3.37 -9.11
N GLU A 281 1.20 3.79 -10.32
CA GLU A 281 0.51 2.97 -11.32
C GLU A 281 1.38 1.83 -11.87
N SER A 282 2.70 1.91 -11.67
CA SER A 282 3.66 0.88 -12.08
C SER A 282 3.86 -0.20 -11.02
N PHE A 283 3.32 -0.02 -9.80
CA PHE A 283 3.27 -1.09 -8.80
C PHE A 283 2.22 -2.12 -9.19
N ASN A 284 2.58 -3.39 -9.04
CA ASN A 284 1.75 -4.53 -9.38
C ASN A 284 1.83 -5.59 -8.29
N ILE A 285 0.81 -6.45 -8.24
CA ILE A 285 0.84 -7.62 -7.37
C ILE A 285 1.66 -8.72 -8.06
N GLY A 286 2.73 -9.16 -7.41
CA GLY A 286 3.76 -10.04 -7.96
C GLY A 286 3.24 -11.37 -8.48
N ARG A 287 3.14 -11.48 -9.82
CA ARG A 287 2.67 -12.67 -10.55
C ARG A 287 3.59 -12.94 -11.75
N ALA A 288 4.07 -14.16 -11.88
CA ALA A 288 4.75 -14.69 -13.07
C ALA A 288 3.99 -15.89 -13.64
N VAL A 289 4.04 -16.09 -14.96
CA VAL A 289 3.47 -17.27 -15.64
C VAL A 289 4.64 -18.08 -16.21
N GLU A 290 4.71 -19.36 -15.88
CA GLU A 290 5.73 -20.25 -16.43
C GLU A 290 5.44 -20.55 -17.92
N PRO A 291 6.44 -20.53 -18.83
CA PRO A 291 6.26 -20.78 -20.26
C PRO A 291 5.80 -22.20 -20.63
N CYS A 292 5.78 -23.14 -19.69
CA CYS A 292 5.43 -24.53 -19.96
C CYS A 292 3.94 -24.69 -20.38
N SER A 293 3.65 -25.76 -21.13
CA SER A 293 2.36 -26.13 -21.76
C SER A 293 1.11 -26.17 -20.85
N LYS A 294 1.25 -25.84 -19.56
CA LYS A 294 0.17 -25.78 -18.56
C LYS A 294 -0.06 -24.38 -17.97
N GLY A 295 0.67 -23.35 -18.40
CA GLY A 295 0.43 -21.94 -18.03
C GLY A 295 0.36 -21.69 -16.52
N LYS A 296 1.20 -22.38 -15.73
CA LYS A 296 1.14 -22.29 -14.27
C LYS A 296 1.57 -20.91 -13.79
N VAL A 297 0.80 -20.36 -12.86
CA VAL A 297 1.04 -19.04 -12.27
C VAL A 297 1.78 -19.20 -10.95
N TYR A 298 2.86 -18.44 -10.79
CA TYR A 298 3.68 -18.41 -9.57
C TYR A 298 3.80 -16.98 -9.03
N PRO A 299 3.99 -16.80 -7.71
CA PRO A 299 4.22 -15.48 -7.14
C PRO A 299 5.61 -14.99 -7.50
N LEU A 300 5.70 -13.73 -7.92
CA LEU A 300 6.96 -12.99 -7.94
C LEU A 300 7.05 -12.18 -6.64
N ALA A 301 8.25 -12.05 -6.09
CA ALA A 301 8.48 -11.17 -4.96
C ALA A 301 9.78 -10.38 -5.12
N GLU A 302 9.72 -9.10 -4.80
CA GLU A 302 10.88 -8.22 -4.74
C GLU A 302 11.88 -8.74 -3.71
N ARG A 303 13.16 -8.81 -4.10
CA ARG A 303 14.24 -9.13 -3.19
C ARG A 303 14.84 -7.83 -2.64
N GLY A 304 15.18 -7.80 -1.37
CA GLY A 304 15.85 -6.68 -0.70
C GLY A 304 15.08 -6.17 0.51
N GLN A 305 15.63 -5.12 1.11
CA GLN A 305 15.02 -4.41 2.23
C GLN A 305 14.43 -3.08 1.77
N PRO A 306 13.18 -2.77 2.14
CA PRO A 306 12.59 -1.47 1.90
C PRO A 306 13.25 -0.39 2.78
N PRO A 307 13.22 0.89 2.36
CA PRO A 307 13.67 2.01 3.17
C PRO A 307 12.86 2.14 4.45
N ILE A 308 13.50 2.63 5.50
CA ILE A 308 12.90 2.86 6.82
C ILE A 308 12.69 4.36 7.01
N LEU A 309 11.53 4.76 7.52
CA LEU A 309 11.29 6.16 7.88
C LEU A 309 11.92 6.48 9.23
N ARG A 310 12.59 7.63 9.31
CA ARG A 310 13.36 8.07 10.48
C ARG A 310 12.54 8.12 11.75
N LEU A 311 11.33 8.65 11.71
CA LEU A 311 10.52 8.74 12.92
C LEU A 311 9.84 7.42 13.30
N VAL A 312 9.64 6.46 12.39
CA VAL A 312 9.00 5.17 12.73
C VAL A 312 9.78 4.45 13.83
N SER A 313 11.11 4.35 13.70
CA SER A 313 11.95 3.74 14.74
C SER A 313 12.10 4.61 15.98
N ARG A 314 12.09 5.94 15.83
CA ARG A 314 12.29 6.87 16.95
C ARG A 314 11.07 7.04 17.85
N ILE A 315 9.84 6.91 17.33
CA ILE A 315 8.61 7.04 18.13
C ILE A 315 8.23 5.74 18.85
N ARG A 316 8.77 4.61 18.40
CA ARG A 316 8.48 3.29 18.96
C ARG A 316 8.85 3.24 20.44
N ASN A 317 7.93 2.71 21.26
CA ASN A 317 8.11 2.49 22.70
C ASN A 317 8.45 3.75 23.54
N ARG A 318 8.17 4.96 23.03
CA ARG A 318 8.34 6.19 23.81
C ARG A 318 7.13 6.54 24.65
N THR A 319 7.35 7.15 25.81
CA THR A 319 6.29 7.78 26.61
C THR A 319 5.78 9.06 25.96
N LEU A 320 4.70 9.62 26.48
CA LEU A 320 4.18 10.90 25.99
C LEU A 320 5.21 12.02 26.17
N GLU A 321 5.84 12.09 27.34
CA GLU A 321 6.85 13.10 27.67
C GLU A 321 8.09 12.99 26.75
N GLU A 322 8.54 11.77 26.48
CA GLU A 322 9.65 11.52 25.55
C GLU A 322 9.32 11.87 24.09
N LEU A 323 8.04 11.77 23.71
CA LEU A 323 7.55 12.20 22.41
C LEU A 323 7.45 13.73 22.32
N ASP A 324 7.02 14.41 23.39
CA ASP A 324 7.03 15.87 23.48
C ASP A 324 8.45 16.41 23.34
N GLN A 325 9.41 15.84 24.07
CA GLN A 325 10.82 16.24 23.95
C GLN A 325 11.38 15.97 22.55
N LEU A 326 11.14 14.76 22.00
CA LEU A 326 11.56 14.41 20.65
C LEU A 326 11.05 15.41 19.62
N PHE A 327 9.77 15.78 19.71
CA PHE A 327 9.17 16.72 18.77
C PHE A 327 9.77 18.12 18.93
N SER A 328 9.94 18.59 20.16
CA SER A 328 10.57 19.89 20.44
C SER A 328 12.00 19.96 19.88
N ASP A 329 12.80 18.92 20.07
CA ASP A 329 14.18 18.85 19.58
C ASP A 329 14.23 18.93 18.04
N LEU A 330 13.29 18.28 17.36
CA LEU A 330 13.19 18.31 15.90
C LEU A 330 12.82 19.72 15.40
N ILE A 331 11.92 20.41 16.10
CA ILE A 331 11.52 21.78 15.75
C ILE A 331 12.71 22.72 15.91
N LEU A 332 13.42 22.66 17.05
CA LEU A 332 14.60 23.48 17.30
C LEU A 332 15.68 23.25 16.26
N ALA A 333 15.97 21.99 15.93
CA ALA A 333 16.96 21.65 14.91
C ALA A 333 16.61 22.24 13.53
N ALA A 334 15.35 22.13 13.10
CA ALA A 334 14.92 22.65 11.81
C ALA A 334 14.89 24.18 11.76
N GLN A 335 14.60 24.85 12.88
CA GLN A 335 14.65 26.31 12.97
C GLN A 335 16.09 26.81 12.90
N SER A 336 17.02 26.16 13.60
CA SER A 336 18.44 26.50 13.50
C SER A 336 18.99 26.31 12.09
N GLU A 337 18.64 25.20 11.40
CA GLU A 337 19.05 24.97 10.02
C GLU A 337 18.55 26.06 9.05
N ALA A 338 17.35 26.58 9.26
CA ALA A 338 16.79 27.67 8.46
C ALA A 338 17.53 29.00 8.68
N GLU A 339 17.87 29.33 9.94
CA GLU A 339 18.64 30.54 10.26
C GLU A 339 20.03 30.53 9.61
N TYR A 340 20.74 29.40 9.63
CA TYR A 340 22.04 29.28 8.98
C TYR A 340 21.98 29.43 7.44
N GLN A 341 20.88 29.01 6.80
CA GLN A 341 20.69 29.20 5.35
C GLN A 341 20.41 30.67 4.99
N GLU A 342 19.62 31.39 5.80
CA GLU A 342 19.37 32.83 5.59
C GLU A 342 20.62 33.70 5.78
N PHE A 343 21.54 33.34 6.69
CA PHE A 343 22.81 34.04 6.85
C PHE A 343 23.82 33.74 5.72
N GLY A 344 23.74 32.56 5.12
CA GLY A 344 24.61 32.15 4.00
C GLY A 344 24.28 32.85 2.68
N GLU A 345 23.00 33.11 2.41
CA GLU A 345 22.56 33.78 1.17
C GLU A 345 22.76 35.30 1.19
N ASN A 346 22.77 35.93 2.38
CA ASN A 346 22.95 37.38 2.52
C ASN A 346 24.42 37.87 2.43
N SER A 347 25.40 36.97 2.23
CA SER A 347 26.82 37.33 2.13
C SER A 347 27.39 37.30 0.70
N ALA A 348 26.56 37.04 -0.32
CA ALA A 348 27.01 36.98 -1.72
C ALA A 348 26.44 38.13 -2.56
N THR A 349 27.11 39.28 -2.53
CA THR A 349 26.84 40.41 -3.43
C THR A 349 27.83 40.44 -4.61
N GLN A 350 27.31 40.06 -5.79
CA GLN A 350 27.61 40.51 -7.19
C GLN A 350 28.86 40.02 -7.98
N PRO A 351 28.88 40.12 -9.35
CA PRO A 351 27.81 40.46 -10.32
C PRO A 351 27.63 39.44 -11.50
N ALA A 352 26.68 39.80 -12.39
CA ALA A 352 26.13 39.09 -13.54
C ALA A 352 27.10 38.47 -14.58
N SER A 353 26.63 37.39 -15.23
CA SER A 353 26.87 37.14 -16.65
C SER A 353 25.69 36.38 -17.27
N ASP A 354 25.28 36.88 -18.43
CA ASP A 354 24.17 36.44 -19.28
C ASP A 354 24.16 34.94 -19.58
N PHE A 355 22.98 34.33 -19.50
CA PHE A 355 22.56 33.29 -20.44
C PHE A 355 21.03 33.34 -20.58
N ASP A 356 20.58 33.99 -21.65
CA ASP A 356 19.26 33.84 -22.25
C ASP A 356 19.05 32.37 -22.63
N LEU A 357 17.98 31.74 -22.13
CA LEU A 357 17.29 30.66 -22.83
C LEU A 357 15.78 30.69 -22.49
N ASP A 358 15.10 31.40 -23.37
CA ASP A 358 13.76 31.21 -23.93
C ASP A 358 12.78 30.27 -23.19
N VAL A 359 11.66 30.87 -22.78
CA VAL A 359 10.52 30.25 -22.14
C VAL A 359 9.56 29.75 -23.22
N THR A 360 9.33 28.44 -23.28
CA THR A 360 8.12 27.88 -23.88
C THR A 360 7.46 26.90 -22.91
N HIS A 361 6.36 27.37 -22.30
CA HIS A 361 5.36 26.56 -21.63
C HIS A 361 4.71 25.56 -22.61
N PRO A 362 4.23 24.42 -22.08
CA PRO A 362 2.86 24.08 -22.40
C PRO A 362 2.02 23.80 -21.14
N ASP A 363 0.82 24.34 -21.21
CA ASP A 363 -0.26 24.30 -20.25
C ASP A 363 -0.68 22.89 -19.83
N LEU A 364 -0.97 22.78 -18.52
CA LEU A 364 -1.80 21.76 -17.91
C LEU A 364 -3.27 22.13 -18.15
N ASP A 365 -3.82 21.69 -19.28
CA ASP A 365 -5.25 21.88 -19.53
C ASP A 365 -6.11 20.85 -18.81
N GLN A 366 -7.02 21.39 -18.02
CA GLN A 366 -8.15 20.77 -17.37
C GLN A 366 -9.18 20.30 -18.41
N HIS A 367 -9.45 18.99 -18.49
CA HIS A 367 -10.76 18.48 -18.91
C HIS A 367 -11.00 17.17 -18.15
N GLY A 368 -12.03 17.01 -17.32
CA GLY A 368 -13.39 17.55 -17.41
C GLY A 368 -14.34 16.42 -17.75
N PHE A 369 -14.70 15.59 -16.76
CA PHE A 369 -15.80 14.64 -16.86
C PHE A 369 -17.13 15.43 -16.97
N THR A 370 -17.84 15.33 -18.10
CA THR A 370 -19.26 14.87 -18.23
C THR A 370 -20.00 15.43 -19.47
N ARG A 371 -20.65 14.49 -20.17
CA ARG A 371 -21.91 14.56 -20.96
C ARG A 371 -22.07 15.53 -22.14
N ASN A 372 -22.42 14.98 -23.31
CA ASN A 372 -23.83 14.98 -23.75
C ASN A 372 -24.12 14.07 -24.96
N LEU A 373 -25.28 13.40 -24.88
CA LEU A 373 -26.07 12.89 -26.01
C LEU A 373 -26.69 14.08 -26.75
N ASN A 374 -26.64 14.09 -28.09
CA ASN A 374 -27.84 14.24 -28.94
C ASN A 374 -27.54 14.14 -30.46
N ARG A 375 -28.08 13.08 -31.06
CA ARG A 375 -28.89 13.01 -32.30
C ARG A 375 -28.82 14.15 -33.35
N THR A 376 -28.50 13.78 -34.59
CA THR A 376 -29.24 13.99 -35.87
C THR A 376 -28.46 13.25 -36.98
N ALA A 377 -28.93 12.12 -37.52
CA ALA A 377 -29.89 11.93 -38.62
C ALA A 377 -29.37 12.35 -40.02
N SER A 378 -28.93 11.36 -40.83
CA SER A 378 -29.47 11.04 -42.18
C SER A 378 -28.50 10.13 -42.96
N GLY A 379 -29.00 9.09 -43.64
CA GLY A 379 -28.26 8.35 -44.68
C GLY A 379 -28.44 6.83 -44.68
N ASN A 380 -29.58 6.38 -45.23
CA ASN A 380 -29.99 5.00 -45.57
C ASN A 380 -28.88 4.04 -46.10
N LEU A 381 -28.94 2.74 -45.78
CA LEU A 381 -29.48 1.68 -46.67
C LEU A 381 -29.38 0.25 -46.05
N MET A 382 -30.48 -0.52 -46.21
CA MET A 382 -30.63 -2.00 -46.22
C MET A 382 -30.51 -2.83 -44.92
N ASN A 383 -31.68 -3.22 -44.41
CA ASN A 383 -32.03 -4.53 -43.80
C ASN A 383 -32.45 -5.50 -44.94
N PRO A 384 -32.71 -6.84 -44.74
CA PRO A 384 -33.21 -7.48 -43.51
C PRO A 384 -32.74 -8.94 -43.23
N THR A 385 -32.93 -9.45 -42.01
CA THR A 385 -33.71 -10.69 -41.77
C THR A 385 -34.14 -10.86 -40.31
N SER A 386 -35.47 -10.88 -40.15
CA SER A 386 -36.37 -11.48 -39.14
C SER A 386 -35.85 -12.43 -38.05
N ALA A 387 -36.34 -12.25 -36.82
CA ALA A 387 -37.19 -13.22 -36.11
C ALA A 387 -37.89 -12.59 -34.88
N THR A 388 -39.22 -12.65 -34.89
CA THR A 388 -40.23 -12.23 -33.90
C THR A 388 -40.67 -13.40 -33.02
N SER A 389 -40.99 -13.11 -31.75
CA SER A 389 -42.15 -13.62 -30.97
C SER A 389 -42.02 -13.10 -29.53
N ASP A 390 -42.80 -12.10 -29.10
CA ASP A 390 -44.20 -12.13 -28.61
C ASP A 390 -44.30 -12.52 -27.12
N THR A 391 -44.56 -11.53 -26.22
CA THR A 391 -45.84 -11.24 -25.48
C THR A 391 -46.18 -12.27 -24.39
N ALA A 392 -46.73 -11.99 -23.20
CA ALA A 392 -47.56 -10.93 -22.60
C ALA A 392 -47.38 -11.02 -21.05
N SER A 393 -47.37 -9.95 -20.26
CA SER A 393 -48.51 -9.20 -19.64
C SER A 393 -49.14 -9.82 -18.39
N ASP A 394 -49.52 -8.90 -17.50
CA ASP A 394 -50.45 -8.96 -16.35
C ASP A 394 -49.91 -9.48 -15.01
N SER A 395 -50.36 -9.01 -13.84
CA SER A 395 -50.79 -7.73 -13.25
C SER A 395 -51.22 -8.11 -11.82
N ASP A 396 -51.39 -7.12 -10.94
CA ASP A 396 -52.23 -7.17 -9.73
C ASP A 396 -51.68 -7.88 -8.47
N THR A 397 -51.24 -7.15 -7.44
CA THR A 397 -51.94 -6.35 -6.39
C THR A 397 -52.17 -7.12 -5.07
N VAL A 398 -51.51 -6.57 -4.03
CA VAL A 398 -52.05 -6.27 -2.68
C VAL A 398 -52.16 -7.38 -1.60
N ASP A 399 -51.50 -7.04 -0.48
CA ASP A 399 -51.82 -7.25 0.93
C ASP A 399 -51.24 -8.38 1.82
N SER A 400 -50.44 -7.89 2.78
CA SER A 400 -50.61 -8.00 4.23
C SER A 400 -50.33 -9.32 4.99
N SER A 401 -49.27 -9.20 5.80
CA SER A 401 -49.23 -9.52 7.24
C SER A 401 -49.02 -10.97 7.72
N SER A 402 -47.88 -11.13 8.41
CA SER A 402 -47.74 -11.72 9.73
C SER A 402 -47.56 -13.25 9.91
N THR A 403 -46.46 -13.55 10.62
CA THR A 403 -46.26 -14.58 11.65
C THR A 403 -45.90 -16.03 11.31
N ARG A 404 -44.75 -16.42 11.90
CA ARG A 404 -44.39 -17.69 12.56
C ARG A 404 -43.91 -18.90 11.70
N ASN A 405 -42.58 -19.05 11.68
CA ASN A 405 -41.76 -20.19 12.17
C ASN A 405 -41.96 -21.64 11.61
N PRO A 406 -40.90 -22.49 11.70
CA PRO A 406 -40.34 -23.27 10.58
C PRO A 406 -40.69 -24.78 10.60
N PRO A 407 -40.29 -25.58 9.58
CA PRO A 407 -40.35 -27.04 9.68
C PRO A 407 -38.97 -27.71 9.81
N THR A 408 -38.73 -28.22 11.02
CA THR A 408 -38.53 -29.64 11.38
C THR A 408 -37.90 -30.61 10.35
N ARG A 409 -36.75 -31.17 10.73
CA ARG A 409 -36.20 -32.45 10.22
C ARG A 409 -37.10 -33.63 10.59
N LEU A 410 -37.32 -34.56 9.66
CA LEU A 410 -37.53 -35.98 9.99
C LEU A 410 -37.09 -36.91 8.85
N ARG A 411 -36.34 -37.95 9.24
CA ARG A 411 -35.83 -39.08 8.44
C ARG A 411 -36.91 -40.14 8.22
N ARG A 412 -36.87 -40.79 7.05
CA ARG A 412 -37.05 -42.25 6.80
C ARG A 412 -36.67 -42.46 5.31
N ALA A 413 -35.60 -43.17 4.94
CA ALA A 413 -35.27 -44.59 5.07
C ALA A 413 -35.98 -45.49 4.03
N LEU A 414 -35.18 -46.44 3.50
CA LEU A 414 -35.46 -47.60 2.63
C LEU A 414 -35.26 -47.31 1.11
N ARG A 415 -34.60 -48.14 0.29
CA ARG A 415 -33.94 -49.47 0.45
C ARG A 415 -33.24 -49.82 -0.88
N SER A 416 -32.11 -50.53 -0.81
CA SER A 416 -31.66 -51.68 -1.64
C SER A 416 -30.12 -51.67 -1.72
N ARG A 417 -29.37 -52.74 -1.44
CA ARG A 417 -29.66 -54.10 -1.05
C ARG A 417 -28.42 -54.63 -0.34
#